data_AF-A0A059BK74-F1
#
_entry.id   AF-A0A059BK74-F1
#
_cell.length_a   1.000
_cell.length_b   1.000
_cell.length_c   1.000
_cell.angle_alpha   90.00
_cell.angle_beta   90.00
_cell.angle_gamma   90.00
#
_symmetry.space_group_name_H-M   'P 1'
#
loop_
_entity.id
_entity.type
_entity.pdbx_description
1 polymer ?
#
loop_
_entity_poly.entity_id
_entity_poly.type
_entity_poly.pdbx_seq_one_letter_code
_entity_poly.pdbx_strand_id
1 'polypeptide(L)'
;MSSLGSLKSQIFDREERKQQYQAHIRGLNAYDRHKKFVRDYVNFYGKERSVQANLPVKTDQDTLREGYRFIRTEEDDMDSSWEQRLVKRYYDKLFKEYCIADMTKYKSGKIGLRWRTEKEVISGKGQFICGNKHCDGTDGLASYEVNFSYFEAGENKQALVKLVTCERCADKLHYKKRKEKELMDRKEKEKLAKLANCESKRKRDQSGIDDDTDSEYKEREASTRKGKKASSSGGKHKDDDEDDENFDEFLQGMFP
;
A
#
# COMPACT_ATOMS: atom_id res chain seq x y z
N MET A 1 61.50 -42.31 30.67
CA MET A 1 62.77 -42.16 29.93
C MET A 1 62.52 -42.60 28.50
N SER A 2 62.35 -41.67 27.56
CA SER A 2 62.15 -42.01 26.14
C SER A 2 63.42 -42.66 25.62
N SER A 3 63.34 -43.93 25.20
CA SER A 3 64.50 -44.65 24.68
C SER A 3 65.04 -43.98 23.43
N LEU A 4 66.36 -44.02 23.21
CA LEU A 4 67.00 -43.47 22.01
C LEU A 4 66.39 -44.02 20.71
N GLY A 5 65.85 -45.25 20.74
CA GLY A 5 65.10 -45.84 19.63
C GLY A 5 63.77 -45.15 19.33
N SER A 6 63.04 -44.71 20.37
CA SER A 6 61.78 -43.97 20.22
C SER A 6 62.02 -42.54 19.73
N LEU A 7 63.11 -41.90 20.15
CA LEU A 7 63.53 -40.60 19.60
C LEU A 7 63.93 -40.73 18.13
N LYS A 8 64.66 -41.79 17.77
CA LYS A 8 65.05 -42.07 16.38
C LYS A 8 63.82 -42.30 15.50
N SER A 9 62.86 -43.12 15.94
CA SER A 9 61.62 -43.36 15.16
C SER A 9 60.81 -42.07 14.98
N GLN A 10 60.66 -41.23 16.03
CA GLN A 10 59.98 -39.94 15.90
C GLN A 10 60.66 -38.97 14.93
N ILE A 11 62.00 -39.02 14.84
CA ILE A 11 62.77 -38.21 13.88
C ILE A 11 62.51 -38.72 12.46
N PHE A 12 62.56 -40.02 12.23
CA PHE A 12 62.25 -40.63 10.92
C PHE A 12 60.81 -40.35 10.49
N ASP A 13 59.82 -40.55 11.37
CA ASP A 13 58.40 -40.25 11.08
C ASP A 13 58.15 -38.77 10.78
N ARG A 14 58.95 -37.87 11.35
CA ARG A 14 58.89 -36.43 11.06
C ARG A 14 59.49 -36.11 9.70
N GLU A 15 60.56 -36.80 9.32
CA GLU A 15 61.23 -36.63 8.04
C GLU A 15 60.39 -37.19 6.89
N GLU A 16 59.78 -38.37 7.06
CA GLU A 16 58.85 -38.95 6.09
C GLU A 16 57.64 -38.06 5.86
N ARG A 17 57.02 -37.51 6.93
CA ARG A 17 55.89 -36.57 6.79
C ARG A 17 56.27 -35.30 6.03
N LYS A 18 57.51 -34.79 6.21
CA LYS A 18 58.01 -33.65 5.42
C LYS A 18 58.15 -34.01 3.94
N GLN A 19 58.71 -35.19 3.65
CA GLN A 19 58.89 -35.67 2.28
C GLN A 19 57.54 -35.89 1.59
N GLN A 20 56.57 -36.49 2.28
CA GLN A 20 55.19 -36.68 1.79
C GLN A 20 54.51 -35.34 1.51
N TYR A 21 54.64 -34.37 2.42
CA TYR A 21 54.08 -33.02 2.25
C TYR A 21 54.70 -32.29 1.04
N GLN A 22 56.01 -32.44 0.84
CA GLN A 22 56.73 -31.82 -0.27
C GLN A 22 56.39 -32.47 -1.62
N ALA A 23 56.27 -33.80 -1.66
CA ALA A 23 55.81 -34.53 -2.85
C ALA A 23 54.38 -34.14 -3.22
N HIS A 24 53.49 -34.04 -2.23
CA HIS A 24 52.11 -33.61 -2.43
C HIS A 24 52.01 -32.17 -2.95
N ILE A 25 52.83 -31.23 -2.45
CA ILE A 25 52.88 -29.86 -2.98
C ILE A 25 53.40 -29.84 -4.41
N ARG A 26 54.45 -30.60 -4.73
CA ARG A 26 55.03 -30.61 -6.09
C ARG A 26 54.07 -31.19 -7.13
N GLY A 27 53.20 -32.12 -6.73
CA GLY A 27 52.18 -32.72 -7.62
C GLY A 27 50.94 -31.86 -7.87
N LEU A 28 50.76 -30.73 -7.17
CA LEU A 28 49.59 -29.87 -7.31
C LEU A 28 49.82 -28.76 -8.36
N ASN A 29 48.74 -28.38 -9.04
CA ASN A 29 48.73 -27.24 -9.96
C ASN A 29 49.07 -25.92 -9.23
N ALA A 30 49.59 -24.91 -9.93
CA ALA A 30 49.98 -23.62 -9.37
C ALA A 30 48.86 -22.96 -8.55
N TYR A 31 47.62 -23.01 -9.04
CA TYR A 31 46.43 -22.50 -8.34
C TYR A 31 46.13 -23.28 -7.05
N ASP A 32 46.20 -24.61 -7.10
CA ASP A 32 45.90 -25.47 -5.95
C ASP A 32 46.96 -25.35 -4.85
N ARG A 33 48.23 -25.20 -5.26
CA ARG A 33 49.34 -24.89 -4.34
C ARG A 33 49.09 -23.56 -3.62
N HIS A 34 48.71 -22.52 -4.37
CA HIS A 34 48.39 -21.21 -3.79
C HIS A 34 47.25 -21.30 -2.78
N LYS A 35 46.13 -21.94 -3.14
CA LYS A 35 44.98 -22.13 -2.25
C LYS A 35 45.34 -22.88 -0.97
N LYS A 36 46.19 -23.90 -1.08
CA LYS A 36 46.69 -24.67 0.06
C LYS A 36 47.60 -23.83 0.97
N PHE A 37 48.53 -23.06 0.41
CA PHE A 37 49.41 -22.19 1.20
C PHE A 37 48.65 -21.07 1.92
N VAL A 38 47.67 -20.45 1.25
CA VAL A 38 46.81 -19.45 1.87
C VAL A 38 46.03 -20.06 3.05
N ARG A 39 45.47 -21.26 2.87
CA ARG A 39 44.76 -21.98 3.94
C ARG A 39 45.68 -22.36 5.11
N ASP A 40 46.85 -22.90 4.83
CA ASP A 40 47.83 -23.31 5.85
C ASP A 40 48.33 -22.09 6.64
N TYR A 41 48.56 -20.95 5.97
CA TYR A 41 48.92 -19.68 6.61
C TYR A 41 47.81 -19.16 7.53
N VAL A 42 46.57 -19.12 7.04
CA VAL A 42 45.40 -18.71 7.84
C VAL A 42 45.20 -19.64 9.04
N ASN A 43 45.41 -20.94 8.90
CA ASN A 43 45.26 -21.89 10.01
C ASN A 43 46.36 -21.77 11.07
N PHE A 44 47.60 -21.49 10.66
CA PHE A 44 48.76 -21.48 11.57
C PHE A 44 48.92 -20.14 12.30
N TYR A 45 48.68 -19.03 11.60
CA TYR A 45 48.83 -17.67 12.14
C TYR A 45 47.49 -17.00 12.48
N GLY A 46 46.39 -17.42 11.87
CA GLY A 46 45.04 -16.94 12.19
C GLY A 46 44.44 -17.61 13.43
N LYS A 47 45.20 -17.68 14.53
CA LYS A 47 44.78 -18.31 15.78
C LYS A 47 43.63 -17.58 16.48
N GLU A 48 43.39 -16.32 16.10
CA GLU A 48 42.05 -15.77 16.16
C GLU A 48 41.33 -16.22 14.90
N ARG A 49 40.53 -17.29 15.03
CA ARG A 49 39.29 -17.33 14.26
C ARG A 49 38.61 -16.00 14.61
N SER A 50 38.81 -14.98 13.78
CA SER A 50 37.68 -14.14 13.47
C SER A 50 36.64 -15.18 13.07
N VAL A 51 35.71 -15.44 13.98
CA VAL A 51 34.38 -15.82 13.56
C VAL A 51 34.14 -14.77 12.50
N GLN A 52 34.23 -15.17 11.23
CA GLN A 52 33.68 -14.39 10.16
C GLN A 52 32.23 -14.34 10.60
N ALA A 53 31.92 -13.34 11.43
CA ALA A 53 30.58 -12.88 11.59
C ALA A 53 30.24 -12.63 10.14
N ASN A 54 29.42 -13.52 9.58
CA ASN A 54 28.54 -13.14 8.50
C ASN A 54 27.68 -12.04 9.13
N LEU A 55 28.30 -10.87 9.36
CA LEU A 55 27.60 -9.62 9.46
C LEU A 55 26.77 -9.63 8.19
N PRO A 56 25.45 -9.39 8.28
CA PRO A 56 24.61 -9.34 7.11
C PRO A 56 25.28 -8.38 6.13
N VAL A 57 25.90 -8.93 5.09
CA VAL A 57 26.56 -8.10 4.09
C VAL A 57 25.39 -7.42 3.40
N LYS A 58 25.23 -6.12 3.66
CA LYS A 58 24.22 -5.32 2.97
C LYS A 58 24.51 -5.43 1.48
N THR A 59 23.62 -6.09 0.76
CA THR A 59 23.72 -6.17 -0.69
C THR A 59 23.31 -4.82 -1.26
N ASP A 60 23.87 -4.43 -2.40
CA ASP A 60 23.40 -3.25 -3.15
C ASP A 60 21.87 -3.25 -3.34
N GLN A 61 21.27 -4.44 -3.52
CA GLN A 61 19.82 -4.61 -3.62
C GLN A 61 19.08 -4.27 -2.32
N ASP A 62 19.66 -4.60 -1.17
CA ASP A 62 19.08 -4.30 0.14
C ASP A 62 19.15 -2.80 0.41
N THR A 63 20.30 -2.18 0.12
CA THR A 63 20.49 -0.72 0.14
C THR A 63 19.48 0.00 -0.75
N LEU A 64 19.23 -0.52 -1.95
CA LEU A 64 18.21 0.04 -2.85
C LEU A 64 16.80 -0.10 -2.29
N ARG A 65 16.49 -1.22 -1.64
CA ARG A 65 15.18 -1.45 -1.03
C ARG A 65 14.93 -0.53 0.16
N GLU A 66 15.95 -0.29 0.98
CA GLU A 66 15.90 0.61 2.14
C GLU A 66 15.78 2.07 1.72
N GLY A 67 16.54 2.50 0.70
CA GLY A 67 16.63 3.90 0.29
C GLY A 67 15.70 4.32 -0.85
N TYR A 68 14.93 3.40 -1.44
CA TYR A 68 14.02 3.73 -2.53
C TYR A 68 12.88 4.62 -2.03
N ARG A 69 12.73 5.77 -2.69
CA ARG A 69 11.56 6.64 -2.57
C ARG A 69 10.84 6.76 -3.89
N PHE A 70 9.52 6.73 -3.87
CA PHE A 70 8.71 6.79 -5.09
C PHE A 70 8.85 8.14 -5.80
N ILE A 71 8.84 9.24 -5.04
CA ILE A 71 9.20 10.59 -5.49
C ILE A 71 10.29 11.09 -4.56
N ARG A 72 11.45 11.44 -5.13
CA ARG A 72 12.55 12.07 -4.39
C ARG A 72 12.33 13.57 -4.33
N THR A 73 12.41 14.15 -3.14
CA THR A 73 12.49 15.61 -2.95
C THR A 73 13.95 16.04 -2.92
N GLU A 74 14.21 17.33 -3.16
CA GLU A 74 15.57 17.88 -3.15
C GLU A 74 16.28 17.72 -1.79
N GLU A 75 15.50 17.65 -0.71
CA GLU A 75 15.98 17.39 0.65
C GLU A 75 16.64 16.02 0.80
N ASP A 76 16.13 15.00 0.10
CA ASP A 76 16.66 13.62 0.15
C ASP A 76 17.96 13.44 -0.64
N ASP A 77 18.24 14.39 -1.52
CA ASP A 77 19.43 14.41 -2.36
C ASP A 77 20.60 15.16 -1.70
N MET A 78 20.37 15.78 -0.53
CA MET A 78 21.40 16.51 0.22
C MET A 78 22.39 15.60 0.95
N ASP A 79 21.97 14.37 1.26
CA ASP A 79 22.81 13.44 2.01
C ASP A 79 23.84 12.75 1.09
N SER A 80 25.11 12.90 1.45
CA SER A 80 26.26 12.45 0.64
C SER A 80 26.63 10.96 0.82
N SER A 81 25.74 10.14 1.39
CA SER A 81 26.05 8.72 1.58
C SER A 81 26.18 8.00 0.23
N TRP A 82 27.08 7.02 0.16
CA TRP A 82 27.25 6.23 -1.07
C TRP A 82 25.95 5.51 -1.47
N GLU A 83 25.16 5.11 -0.47
CA GLU A 83 23.86 4.43 -0.60
C GLU A 83 22.85 5.31 -1.34
N GLN A 84 22.70 6.56 -0.90
CA GLN A 84 21.78 7.50 -1.56
C GLN A 84 22.25 7.89 -2.96
N ARG A 85 23.58 8.00 -3.19
CA ARG A 85 24.13 8.21 -4.54
C ARG A 85 23.82 7.04 -5.47
N LEU A 86 23.88 5.80 -4.97
CA LEU A 86 23.49 4.62 -5.73
C LEU A 86 22.00 4.68 -6.08
N VAL A 87 21.13 4.91 -5.10
CA VAL A 87 19.68 4.97 -5.33
C VAL A 87 19.32 6.11 -6.30
N LYS A 88 19.94 7.28 -6.18
CA LYS A 88 19.75 8.40 -7.10
C LYS A 88 20.05 8.03 -8.55
N ARG A 89 21.20 7.39 -8.80
CA ARG A 89 21.55 6.91 -10.15
C ARG A 89 20.50 5.96 -10.72
N TYR A 90 19.96 5.06 -9.89
CA TYR A 90 18.87 4.19 -10.31
C TYR A 90 17.59 4.98 -10.59
N TYR A 91 17.24 5.92 -9.72
CA TYR A 91 16.06 6.77 -9.88
C TYR A 91 16.08 7.57 -11.19
N ASP A 92 17.23 8.13 -11.56
CA ASP A 92 17.42 8.89 -12.80
C ASP A 92 17.29 8.01 -14.04
N LYS A 93 17.66 6.73 -13.93
CA LYS A 93 17.49 5.74 -15.01
C LYS A 93 16.01 5.36 -15.23
N LEU A 94 15.12 5.58 -14.27
CA LEU A 94 13.69 5.26 -14.41
C LEU A 94 12.98 6.29 -15.28
N PHE A 95 12.28 5.80 -16.31
CA PHE A 95 11.34 6.58 -17.12
C PHE A 95 10.00 6.74 -16.40
N LYS A 96 9.73 7.94 -15.89
CA LYS A 96 8.60 8.26 -15.00
C LYS A 96 7.46 9.05 -15.67
N GLU A 97 7.48 9.19 -17.00
CA GLU A 97 6.47 9.98 -17.71
C GLU A 97 5.11 9.30 -17.76
N TYR A 98 5.09 7.99 -18.04
CA TYR A 98 3.87 7.21 -18.21
C TYR A 98 3.92 5.96 -17.34
N CYS A 99 2.79 5.65 -16.69
CA CYS A 99 2.62 4.45 -15.89
C CYS A 99 1.84 3.35 -16.63
N ILE A 100 1.96 2.12 -16.14
CA ILE A 100 1.15 0.98 -16.57
C ILE A 100 0.15 0.65 -15.47
N ALA A 101 -1.08 0.37 -15.89
CA ALA A 101 -2.15 -0.09 -15.02
C ALA A 101 -2.37 -1.60 -15.15
N ASP A 102 -2.62 -2.24 -14.01
CA ASP A 102 -3.28 -3.53 -13.93
C ASP A 102 -4.75 -3.31 -13.56
N MET A 103 -5.62 -3.50 -14.55
CA MET A 103 -7.06 -3.32 -14.40
C MET A 103 -7.81 -4.64 -14.17
N THR A 104 -7.14 -5.75 -13.84
CA THR A 104 -7.79 -7.06 -13.65
C THR A 104 -8.90 -7.03 -12.58
N LYS A 105 -8.70 -6.24 -11.52
CA LYS A 105 -9.64 -6.09 -10.40
C LYS A 105 -10.48 -4.81 -10.47
N TYR A 106 -10.70 -4.25 -11.66
CA TYR A 106 -11.48 -3.01 -11.84
C TYR A 106 -12.91 -3.09 -11.27
N LYS A 107 -13.55 -4.28 -11.30
CA LYS A 107 -14.89 -4.48 -10.75
C LYS A 107 -14.98 -4.24 -9.24
N SER A 108 -13.90 -4.49 -8.49
CA SER A 108 -13.80 -4.17 -7.06
C SER A 108 -13.26 -2.77 -6.81
N GLY A 109 -13.04 -1.97 -7.86
CA GLY A 109 -12.51 -0.61 -7.78
C GLY A 109 -11.02 -0.55 -7.44
N LYS A 110 -10.31 -1.68 -7.52
CA LYS A 110 -8.87 -1.74 -7.24
C LYS A 110 -8.11 -1.76 -8.57
N ILE A 111 -7.23 -0.78 -8.75
CA ILE A 111 -6.36 -0.65 -9.92
C ILE A 111 -4.93 -0.57 -9.38
N GLY A 112 -4.06 -1.43 -9.90
CA GLY A 112 -2.63 -1.39 -9.59
C GLY A 112 -1.91 -0.51 -10.59
N LEU A 113 -1.04 0.38 -10.12
CA LEU A 113 -0.22 1.23 -10.98
C LEU A 113 1.26 0.92 -10.71
N ARG A 114 2.07 0.98 -11.77
CA ARG A 114 3.53 0.89 -11.66
C ARG A 114 4.23 1.65 -12.79
N TRP A 115 5.48 1.99 -12.57
CA TRP A 115 6.36 2.48 -13.64
C TRP A 115 6.66 1.40 -14.68
N ARG A 116 7.01 1.85 -15.88
CA ARG A 116 7.37 0.99 -17.00
C ARG A 116 8.75 0.36 -16.80
N THR A 117 8.89 -0.86 -17.28
CA THR A 117 10.21 -1.50 -17.40
C THR A 117 10.87 -1.12 -18.71
N GLU A 118 12.19 -1.23 -18.79
CA GLU A 118 12.97 -0.92 -20.01
C GLU A 118 12.42 -1.62 -21.27
N LYS A 119 12.07 -2.91 -21.16
CA LYS A 119 11.47 -3.68 -22.26
C LYS A 119 10.14 -3.08 -22.75
N GLU A 120 9.33 -2.57 -21.84
CA GLU A 120 8.02 -1.96 -22.15
C GLU A 120 8.18 -0.58 -22.77
N VAL A 121 9.17 0.19 -22.32
CA VAL A 121 9.51 1.50 -22.91
C VAL A 121 9.97 1.30 -24.35
N ILE A 122 10.87 0.35 -24.61
CA ILE A 122 11.34 0.02 -25.97
C ILE A 122 10.17 -0.46 -26.85
N SER A 123 9.25 -1.25 -26.29
CA SER A 123 8.04 -1.71 -26.98
C SER A 123 7.01 -0.60 -27.21
N GLY A 124 7.13 0.58 -26.59
CA GLY A 124 6.16 1.66 -26.70
C GLY A 124 4.87 1.47 -25.88
N LYS A 125 4.84 0.52 -24.92
CA LYS A 125 3.67 0.30 -24.06
C LYS A 125 3.40 1.52 -23.17
N GLY A 126 2.15 1.92 -23.07
CA GLY A 126 1.72 3.10 -22.33
C GLY A 126 1.98 4.44 -23.03
N GLN A 127 2.45 4.44 -24.28
CA GLN A 127 2.59 5.64 -25.12
C GLN A 127 1.93 5.43 -26.48
N PHE A 128 2.37 4.42 -27.23
CA PHE A 128 1.80 4.03 -28.54
C PHE A 128 0.89 2.81 -28.46
N ILE A 129 0.94 2.09 -27.35
CA ILE A 129 0.09 0.93 -27.06
C ILE A 129 -0.59 1.19 -25.71
N CYS A 130 -1.80 0.66 -25.54
CA CYS A 130 -2.56 0.81 -24.30
C CYS A 130 -1.72 0.44 -23.06
N GLY A 131 -1.75 1.28 -22.04
CA GLY A 131 -1.02 1.11 -20.78
C GLY A 131 -1.62 0.08 -19.83
N ASN A 132 -2.57 -0.74 -20.28
CA ASN A 132 -3.09 -1.85 -19.47
C ASN A 132 -2.21 -3.09 -19.70
N LYS A 133 -1.74 -3.72 -18.62
CA LYS A 133 -0.85 -4.89 -18.67
C LYS A 133 -1.36 -6.02 -19.57
N HIS A 134 -2.69 -6.20 -19.65
CA HIS A 134 -3.35 -7.28 -20.39
C HIS A 134 -4.04 -6.80 -21.68
N CYS A 135 -3.65 -5.65 -22.24
CA CYS A 135 -4.23 -5.14 -23.48
C CYS A 135 -3.14 -4.59 -24.39
N ASP A 136 -3.16 -5.02 -25.65
CA ASP A 136 -2.21 -4.58 -26.68
C ASP A 136 -2.91 -3.73 -27.77
N GLY A 137 -4.04 -3.10 -27.43
CA GLY A 137 -4.76 -2.23 -28.36
C GLY A 137 -3.99 -0.93 -28.65
N THR A 138 -3.93 -0.57 -29.93
CA THR A 138 -3.27 0.65 -30.44
C THR A 138 -4.26 1.77 -30.78
N ASP A 139 -5.54 1.44 -30.91
CA ASP A 139 -6.54 2.38 -31.42
C ASP A 139 -7.21 3.17 -30.30
N GLY A 140 -7.45 4.46 -30.54
CA GLY A 140 -8.19 5.35 -29.61
C GLY A 140 -7.48 5.58 -28.28
N LEU A 141 -6.17 5.82 -28.31
CA LEU A 141 -5.36 6.09 -27.11
C LEU A 141 -5.64 7.49 -26.57
N ALA A 142 -6.08 7.58 -25.32
CA ALA A 142 -6.23 8.83 -24.60
C ALA A 142 -5.34 8.85 -23.35
N SER A 143 -4.75 10.01 -23.07
CA SER A 143 -3.97 10.25 -21.86
C SER A 143 -4.89 10.70 -20.72
N TYR A 144 -4.80 9.98 -19.60
CA TYR A 144 -5.52 10.25 -18.36
C TYR A 144 -4.54 10.56 -17.24
N GLU A 145 -4.90 11.52 -16.40
CA GLU A 145 -4.19 11.80 -15.16
C GLU A 145 -4.92 11.10 -14.02
N VAL A 146 -4.22 10.21 -13.34
CA VAL A 146 -4.78 9.36 -12.28
C VAL A 146 -4.09 9.69 -10.97
N ASN A 147 -4.87 9.86 -9.91
CA ASN A 147 -4.33 10.03 -8.57
C ASN A 147 -3.82 8.68 -8.04
N PHE A 148 -2.55 8.61 -7.71
CA PHE A 148 -1.89 7.47 -7.09
C PHE A 148 -1.60 7.77 -5.63
N SER A 149 -2.38 7.17 -4.74
CA SER A 149 -2.12 7.18 -3.30
C SER A 149 -1.20 6.02 -2.92
N TYR A 150 -0.11 6.30 -2.23
CA TYR A 150 0.85 5.30 -1.77
C TYR A 150 1.30 5.61 -0.34
N PHE A 151 1.72 4.55 0.37
CA PHE A 151 2.19 4.65 1.74
C PHE A 151 3.71 4.55 1.75
N GLU A 152 4.38 5.54 2.31
CA GLU A 152 5.84 5.62 2.36
C GLU A 152 6.27 6.24 3.70
N ALA A 153 7.23 5.61 4.39
CA ALA A 153 7.77 6.08 5.66
C ALA A 153 6.74 6.41 6.77
N GLY A 154 5.57 5.75 6.77
CA GLY A 154 4.51 5.99 7.75
C GLY A 154 3.48 7.05 7.34
N GLU A 155 3.68 7.70 6.20
CA GLU A 155 2.81 8.74 5.67
C GLU A 155 2.07 8.29 4.40
N ASN A 156 0.84 8.76 4.24
CA ASN A 156 0.07 8.55 3.00
C ASN A 156 0.31 9.73 2.06
N LYS A 157 1.06 9.46 0.98
CA LYS A 157 1.38 10.44 -0.05
C LYS A 157 0.48 10.23 -1.27
N GLN A 158 0.23 11.30 -2.00
CA GLN A 158 -0.53 11.28 -3.25
C GLN A 158 0.29 11.89 -4.38
N ALA A 159 0.20 11.29 -5.56
CA ALA A 159 0.88 11.76 -6.75
C ALA A 159 0.00 11.61 -7.97
N LEU A 160 -0.02 12.63 -8.82
CA LEU A 160 -0.71 12.56 -10.10
C LEU A 160 0.20 11.90 -11.14
N VAL A 161 -0.22 10.76 -11.68
CA VAL A 161 0.54 10.02 -12.69
C VAL A 161 -0.22 9.98 -14.02
N LYS A 162 0.52 10.03 -15.13
CA LYS A 162 -0.06 9.97 -16.47
C LYS A 162 -0.16 8.53 -16.96
N LEU A 163 -1.34 8.18 -17.46
CA LEU A 163 -1.68 6.85 -17.96
C LEU A 163 -2.29 6.99 -19.36
N VAL A 164 -1.79 6.26 -20.34
CA VAL A 164 -2.42 6.22 -21.67
C VAL A 164 -3.23 4.93 -21.80
N THR A 165 -4.50 5.03 -22.17
CA THR A 165 -5.38 3.86 -22.35
C THR A 165 -6.29 4.00 -23.56
N CYS A 166 -6.64 2.86 -24.16
CA CYS A 166 -7.70 2.79 -25.16
C CYS A 166 -9.09 3.02 -24.53
N GLU A 167 -10.08 3.36 -25.36
CA GLU A 167 -11.47 3.60 -24.94
C GLU A 167 -12.05 2.49 -24.05
N ARG A 168 -11.82 1.22 -24.42
CA ARG A 168 -12.29 0.05 -23.63
C ARG A 168 -11.67 -0.02 -22.24
N CYS A 169 -10.43 0.43 -22.09
CA CYS A 169 -9.74 0.45 -20.80
C CYS A 169 -10.06 1.72 -20.01
N ALA A 170 -10.35 2.83 -20.67
CA ALA A 170 -10.87 4.05 -20.03
C ALA A 170 -12.21 3.79 -19.33
N ASP A 171 -13.08 2.99 -19.94
CA ASP A 171 -14.33 2.54 -19.29
C ASP A 171 -14.07 1.75 -18.00
N LYS A 172 -13.04 0.90 -17.99
CA LYS A 172 -12.64 0.14 -16.79
C LYS A 172 -12.06 1.05 -15.70
N LEU A 173 -11.28 2.06 -16.09
CA LEU A 173 -10.72 3.06 -15.19
C LEU A 173 -11.83 3.85 -14.48
N HIS A 174 -12.88 4.24 -15.20
CA HIS A 174 -13.99 5.02 -14.66
C HIS A 174 -15.18 4.19 -14.17
N TYR A 175 -15.07 2.87 -14.17
CA TYR A 175 -16.16 1.96 -13.80
C TYR A 175 -16.76 2.27 -12.42
N LYS A 176 -15.91 2.47 -11.41
CA LYS A 176 -16.36 2.80 -10.04
C LYS A 176 -17.10 4.14 -9.99
N LYS A 177 -16.51 5.19 -10.58
CA LYS A 177 -17.09 6.54 -10.60
C LYS A 177 -18.44 6.57 -11.33
N ARG A 178 -18.56 5.82 -12.43
CA ARG A 178 -19.83 5.66 -13.17
C ARG A 178 -20.89 4.98 -12.32
N LYS A 179 -20.54 3.88 -11.65
CA LYS A 179 -21.46 3.13 -10.78
C LYS A 179 -21.90 3.93 -9.54
N GLU A 180 -21.00 4.73 -8.97
CA GLU A 180 -21.33 5.64 -7.87
C GLU A 180 -22.28 6.74 -8.31
N LYS A 181 -22.05 7.32 -9.50
CA LYS A 181 -22.97 8.32 -10.08
C LYS A 181 -24.36 7.75 -10.34
N GLU A 182 -24.46 6.58 -10.97
CA GLU A 182 -25.75 5.90 -11.21
C GLU A 182 -26.50 5.62 -9.90
N LEU A 183 -25.79 5.25 -8.83
CA LEU A 183 -26.39 5.04 -7.52
C LEU A 183 -26.91 6.35 -6.90
N MET A 184 -26.17 7.45 -7.05
CA MET A 184 -26.58 8.77 -6.59
C MET A 184 -27.81 9.27 -7.34
N ASP A 185 -27.81 9.18 -8.67
CA ASP A 185 -28.95 9.57 -9.52
C ASP A 185 -30.20 8.75 -9.16
N ARG A 186 -30.05 7.46 -8.84
CA ARG A 186 -31.16 6.62 -8.38
C ARG A 186 -31.72 7.09 -7.03
N LYS A 187 -30.86 7.42 -6.07
CA LYS A 187 -31.28 7.96 -4.76
C LYS A 187 -31.97 9.31 -4.91
N GLU A 188 -31.48 10.16 -5.80
CA GLU A 188 -32.08 11.46 -6.08
C GLU A 188 -33.47 11.32 -6.71
N LYS A 189 -33.61 10.45 -7.72
CA LYS A 189 -34.93 10.11 -8.30
C LYS A 189 -35.90 9.55 -7.27
N GLU A 190 -35.44 8.70 -6.36
CA GLU A 190 -36.27 8.17 -5.27
C GLU A 190 -36.70 9.28 -4.30
N LYS A 191 -35.81 10.22 -3.97
CA LYS A 191 -36.16 11.39 -3.14
C LYS A 191 -37.18 12.29 -3.84
N LEU A 192 -37.00 12.59 -5.12
CA LEU A 192 -37.93 13.39 -5.91
C LEU A 192 -39.30 12.70 -6.02
N ALA A 193 -39.34 11.38 -6.23
CA ALA A 193 -40.59 10.61 -6.24
C ALA A 193 -41.30 10.63 -4.89
N LYS A 194 -40.55 10.54 -3.77
CA LYS A 194 -41.11 10.68 -2.41
C LYS A 194 -41.72 12.07 -2.19
N LEU A 195 -41.00 13.12 -2.60
CA LEU A 195 -41.48 14.51 -2.51
C LEU A 195 -42.76 14.73 -3.34
N ALA A 196 -42.80 14.23 -4.57
CA ALA A 196 -43.99 14.31 -5.41
C ALA A 196 -45.19 13.57 -4.80
N ASN A 197 -44.96 12.41 -4.17
CA ASN A 197 -46.03 11.64 -3.52
C ASN A 197 -46.57 12.34 -2.27
N CYS A 198 -45.72 12.94 -1.42
CA CYS A 198 -46.23 13.68 -0.26
C CYS A 198 -46.88 15.02 -0.64
N GLU A 199 -46.47 15.67 -1.72
CA GLU A 199 -47.21 16.82 -2.27
C GLU A 199 -48.58 16.40 -2.81
N SER A 200 -48.67 15.29 -3.54
CA SER A 200 -49.95 14.75 -4.04
C SER A 200 -50.89 14.37 -2.90
N LYS A 201 -50.37 13.81 -1.80
CA LYS A 201 -51.16 13.48 -0.60
C LYS A 201 -51.68 14.75 0.09
N ARG A 202 -50.86 15.78 0.24
CA ARG A 202 -51.27 17.08 0.81
C ARG A 202 -52.37 17.77 -0.01
N LYS A 203 -52.28 17.73 -1.35
CA LYS A 203 -53.33 18.28 -2.23
C LYS A 203 -54.66 17.54 -2.09
N ARG A 204 -54.64 16.22 -1.85
CA ARG A 204 -55.84 15.40 -1.64
C ARG A 204 -56.51 15.66 -0.28
N ASP A 205 -55.72 15.87 0.77
CA ASP A 205 -56.26 16.19 2.10
C ASP A 205 -56.85 17.62 2.17
N GLN A 206 -56.40 18.54 1.31
CA GLN A 206 -56.90 19.92 1.26
C GLN A 206 -58.14 20.12 0.39
N SER A 207 -58.46 19.18 -0.52
CA SER A 207 -59.69 19.19 -1.33
C SER A 207 -60.85 18.41 -0.71
N GLY A 208 -60.69 17.92 0.53
CA GLY A 208 -61.69 17.12 1.26
C GLY A 208 -62.48 17.88 2.33
N ILE A 209 -62.36 19.20 2.41
CA ILE A 209 -63.12 20.06 3.32
C ILE A 209 -63.97 20.98 2.46
N ASP A 210 -65.14 20.52 2.04
CA ASP A 210 -66.33 21.35 1.88
C ASP A 210 -67.56 20.46 1.67
N ASP A 211 -68.63 20.86 2.38
CA ASP A 211 -70.03 20.39 2.35
C ASP A 211 -70.42 19.22 3.28
N ASP A 212 -70.93 19.55 4.47
CA ASP A 212 -72.35 19.32 4.79
C ASP A 212 -72.80 20.13 6.03
N THR A 213 -73.91 20.85 5.90
CA THR A 213 -74.59 21.59 6.98
C THR A 213 -76.02 21.05 7.08
N ASP A 214 -76.40 20.40 8.19
CA ASP A 214 -77.62 20.70 8.98
C ASP A 214 -77.92 19.68 10.13
N SER A 215 -78.48 20.24 11.21
CA SER A 215 -79.35 19.76 12.31
C SER A 215 -79.15 18.45 13.11
N GLU A 216 -78.84 18.67 14.41
CA GLU A 216 -79.50 18.22 15.66
C GLU A 216 -80.04 16.77 15.94
N TYR A 217 -79.61 16.27 17.12
CA TYR A 217 -80.27 15.34 18.06
C TYR A 217 -80.37 13.81 17.77
N LYS A 218 -79.49 13.00 18.42
CA LYS A 218 -79.82 12.09 19.57
C LYS A 218 -78.72 11.05 19.90
N GLU A 219 -78.16 11.22 21.09
CA GLU A 219 -77.79 10.24 22.13
C GLU A 219 -77.84 8.71 21.85
N ARG A 220 -76.71 7.99 22.01
CA ARG A 220 -76.44 7.05 23.15
C ARG A 220 -75.12 6.28 23.02
N GLU A 221 -74.35 6.36 24.11
CA GLU A 221 -73.53 5.35 24.83
C GLU A 221 -73.08 4.05 24.09
N ALA A 222 -71.89 3.48 24.28
CA ALA A 222 -71.10 3.42 25.51
C ALA A 222 -69.66 2.93 25.28
N SER A 223 -68.79 3.34 26.22
CA SER A 223 -67.74 2.49 26.82
C SER A 223 -66.46 2.31 25.97
N THR A 224 -65.23 2.51 26.43
CA THR A 224 -64.70 2.66 27.79
C THR A 224 -63.36 3.40 27.70
N ARG A 225 -63.25 4.48 28.49
CA ARG A 225 -62.16 4.85 29.42
C ARG A 225 -60.81 4.15 29.14
N LYS A 226 -59.65 4.80 29.17
CA LYS A 226 -59.10 5.69 30.22
C LYS A 226 -57.63 5.89 29.81
N GLY A 227 -56.92 6.97 30.09
CA GLY A 227 -57.18 8.18 30.85
C GLY A 227 -56.13 9.20 30.40
N LYS A 228 -56.55 10.44 30.21
CA LYS A 228 -56.49 11.54 31.20
C LYS A 228 -55.07 12.14 31.24
N LYS A 229 -54.90 13.33 30.64
CA LYS A 229 -55.29 14.68 31.15
C LYS A 229 -54.30 15.11 32.25
N ALA A 230 -53.79 16.33 32.32
CA ALA A 230 -54.21 17.60 31.74
C ALA A 230 -52.98 18.54 31.70
N SER A 231 -52.85 19.44 30.71
CA SER A 231 -53.03 20.90 30.83
C SER A 231 -52.14 21.55 31.93
N SER A 232 -51.39 22.61 31.71
CA SER A 232 -51.67 23.78 30.88
C SER A 232 -50.43 24.68 30.81
N SER A 233 -50.47 25.58 29.83
CA SER A 233 -49.96 26.97 29.86
C SER A 233 -48.47 27.24 30.07
N GLY A 234 -47.89 27.79 29.00
CA GLY A 234 -47.22 29.10 29.04
C GLY A 234 -45.71 29.08 29.27
N GLY A 235 -44.97 29.65 28.32
CA GLY A 235 -43.58 30.06 28.54
C GLY A 235 -42.77 30.18 27.25
N LYS A 236 -42.26 31.39 27.00
CA LYS A 236 -41.28 31.76 25.96
C LYS A 236 -39.85 31.36 26.35
N HIS A 237 -38.93 31.58 25.40
CA HIS A 237 -37.45 31.54 25.43
C HIS A 237 -36.82 30.17 25.15
N LYS A 238 -36.06 29.98 24.05
CA LYS A 238 -34.69 30.46 23.70
C LYS A 238 -33.61 29.82 24.57
N ASP A 239 -32.46 29.61 23.93
CA ASP A 239 -31.17 29.10 24.43
C ASP A 239 -31.01 27.57 24.28
N ASP A 240 -29.83 27.02 24.04
CA ASP A 240 -28.61 27.42 23.33
C ASP A 240 -27.83 26.11 23.14
N ASP A 241 -26.88 26.13 22.18
CA ASP A 241 -25.86 25.10 22.03
C ASP A 241 -25.02 24.98 23.33
N GLU A 242 -24.63 23.76 23.71
CA GLU A 242 -23.40 23.36 24.44
C GLU A 242 -23.64 22.09 25.28
N ASP A 243 -23.16 20.94 24.80
CA ASP A 243 -22.87 19.75 25.61
C ASP A 243 -21.89 18.86 24.82
N ASP A 244 -20.65 19.33 24.68
CA ASP A 244 -19.51 18.62 24.08
C ASP A 244 -18.30 18.57 25.05
N GLU A 245 -18.54 18.53 26.37
CA GLU A 245 -17.47 18.55 27.39
C GLU A 245 -17.50 17.39 28.40
N ASN A 246 -18.10 16.25 28.07
CA ASN A 246 -18.08 15.09 28.98
C ASN A 246 -17.64 13.77 28.32
N PHE A 247 -16.52 13.81 27.60
CA PHE A 247 -15.84 12.60 27.08
C PHE A 247 -14.40 12.45 27.60
N ASP A 248 -13.74 13.54 27.99
CA ASP A 248 -12.33 13.54 28.43
C ASP A 248 -12.11 13.07 29.89
N GLU A 249 -13.15 13.09 30.74
CA GLU A 249 -13.07 12.55 32.11
C GLU A 249 -13.05 11.01 32.13
N PHE A 250 -13.49 10.35 31.04
CA PHE A 250 -13.53 8.88 30.95
C PHE A 250 -12.15 8.23 30.68
N LEU A 251 -11.15 8.98 30.21
CA LEU A 251 -9.86 8.43 29.78
C LEU A 251 -8.73 8.59 30.81
N GLN A 252 -8.93 9.36 31.87
CA GLN A 252 -7.89 9.67 32.87
C GLN A 252 -7.89 8.66 34.03
N GLY A 253 -7.66 7.38 33.72
CA GLY A 253 -7.54 6.36 34.78
C GLY A 253 -7.12 4.96 34.33
N MET A 254 -6.76 4.76 33.06
CA MET A 254 -6.57 3.43 32.48
C MET A 254 -5.12 2.94 32.38
N PHE A 255 -4.12 3.71 32.86
CA PHE A 255 -2.72 3.29 32.81
C PHE A 255 -2.02 3.52 34.15
N PRO A 256 -1.57 2.45 34.84
CA PRO A 256 -0.61 2.51 35.94
C PRO A 256 0.79 2.93 35.49
#